data_AF-A0A8S7EGX2-F1
#
_entry.id   AF-A0A8S7EGX2-F1
#
_cell.length_a   1.000
_cell.length_b   1.000
_cell.length_c   1.000
_cell.angle_alpha   90.00
_cell.angle_beta   90.00
_cell.angle_gamma   90.00
#
_symmetry.space_group_name_H-M   'P 1'
#
loop_
_entity.id
_entity.type
_entity.pdbx_description
1 polymer ?
#
loop_
_entity_poly.entity_id
_entity_poly.type
_entity_poly.pdbx_seq_one_letter_code
_entity_poly.pdbx_strand_id
1 'polypeptide(L)'
;MFKSFFPKPGTFFLSAFVWALIAVIFWQAGGGDWVARITGASGQIPISAARFWSLDFLIFYAYYIVCVGLFALFWFIYSPHRWQYWSILGTALIIFVTWFLVEVGVAVNAW
;
A
#
# COMPACT_ATOMS: atom_id res chain seq x y z
N MET A 1 -17.65 -1.99 -18.98
CA MET A 1 -16.29 -1.42 -18.84
C MET A 1 -15.34 -2.36 -18.09
N PHE A 2 -15.68 -2.85 -16.90
CA PHE A 2 -14.78 -3.66 -16.05
C PHE A 2 -14.18 -4.92 -16.70
N LYS A 3 -14.94 -5.66 -17.52
CA LYS A 3 -14.39 -6.81 -18.28
C LYS A 3 -13.26 -6.44 -19.23
N SER A 4 -13.22 -5.19 -19.71
CA SER A 4 -12.18 -4.71 -20.63
C SER A 4 -10.90 -4.30 -19.92
N PHE A 5 -10.94 -4.08 -18.59
CA PHE A 5 -9.79 -3.61 -17.81
C PHE A 5 -9.26 -4.68 -16.85
N PHE A 6 -10.16 -5.48 -16.26
CA PHE A 6 -9.84 -6.42 -15.19
C PHE A 6 -10.01 -7.88 -15.62
N PRO A 7 -9.04 -8.76 -15.28
CA PRO A 7 -9.21 -10.20 -15.41
C PRO A 7 -10.30 -10.69 -14.45
N LYS A 8 -11.30 -11.45 -14.94
CA LYS A 8 -12.40 -12.03 -14.14
C LYS A 8 -12.91 -11.08 -13.03
N PRO A 9 -13.63 -10.00 -13.38
CA PRO A 9 -13.85 -8.85 -12.50
C PRO A 9 -14.45 -9.21 -11.13
N GLY A 10 -15.42 -10.13 -11.07
CA GLY A 10 -16.03 -10.53 -9.79
C GLY A 10 -15.02 -11.10 -8.79
N THR A 11 -14.20 -12.06 -9.22
CA THR A 11 -13.17 -12.67 -8.38
C THR A 11 -12.02 -11.70 -8.08
N PHE A 12 -11.67 -10.84 -9.05
CA PHE A 12 -10.64 -9.83 -8.87
C PHE A 12 -11.00 -8.86 -7.74
N PHE A 13 -12.16 -8.21 -7.82
CA PHE A 13 -12.56 -7.22 -6.82
C PHE A 13 -12.79 -7.83 -5.44
N LEU A 14 -13.39 -9.03 -5.38
CA LEU A 14 -13.56 -9.73 -4.10
C LEU A 14 -12.20 -10.06 -3.46
N SER A 15 -11.26 -10.58 -4.25
CA SER A 15 -9.91 -10.86 -3.76
C SER A 15 -9.15 -9.60 -3.35
N ALA A 16 -9.30 -8.50 -4.10
CA ALA A 16 -8.70 -7.21 -3.77
C ALA A 16 -9.23 -6.66 -2.45
N PHE A 17 -10.55 -6.75 -2.25
CA PHE A 17 -11.21 -6.32 -1.01
C PHE A 17 -10.74 -7.13 0.19
N VAL A 18 -10.77 -8.47 0.09
CA VAL A 18 -10.32 -9.37 1.17
C VAL A 18 -8.84 -9.16 1.47
N TRP A 19 -8.00 -9.08 0.43
CA TRP A 19 -6.55 -8.85 0.59
C TRP A 19 -6.25 -7.51 1.24
N ALA A 20 -6.92 -6.43 0.81
CA ALA A 20 -6.79 -5.11 1.40
C ALA A 20 -7.21 -5.11 2.88
N LEU A 21 -8.32 -5.76 3.22
CA LEU A 21 -8.74 -5.88 4.62
C LEU A 21 -7.70 -6.62 5.47
N ILE A 22 -7.17 -7.74 4.98
CA ILE A 22 -6.11 -8.48 5.68
C ILE A 22 -4.88 -7.59 5.89
N ALA A 23 -4.43 -6.90 4.83
CA ALA A 23 -3.25 -6.04 4.91
C ALA A 23 -3.44 -4.86 5.88
N VAL A 24 -4.63 -4.24 5.88
CA VAL A 24 -4.96 -3.14 6.80
C VAL A 24 -5.07 -3.66 8.23
N ILE A 25 -5.83 -4.73 8.46
CA ILE A 25 -6.00 -5.30 9.80
C ILE A 25 -4.66 -5.75 10.36
N PHE A 26 -3.83 -6.43 9.59
CA PHE A 26 -2.48 -6.83 10.02
C PHE A 26 -1.66 -5.62 10.46
N TRP A 27 -1.63 -4.57 9.63
CA TRP A 27 -0.85 -3.38 9.95
C TRP A 27 -1.35 -2.70 11.23
N GLN A 28 -2.67 -2.54 11.37
CA GLN A 28 -3.31 -1.85 12.51
C GLN A 28 -3.34 -2.69 13.79
N ALA A 29 -3.39 -4.02 13.72
CA ALA A 29 -3.44 -4.91 14.88
C ALA A 29 -2.07 -5.11 15.57
N GLY A 30 -1.06 -4.31 15.20
CA GLY A 30 0.30 -4.37 15.77
C GLY A 30 1.34 -5.00 14.86
N GLY A 31 0.99 -5.36 13.62
CA GLY A 31 1.97 -5.78 12.62
C GLY A 31 2.99 -4.68 12.29
N GLY A 32 2.53 -3.42 12.22
CA GLY A 32 3.42 -2.26 12.06
C GLY A 32 4.43 -2.13 13.19
N ASP A 33 3.96 -2.15 14.45
CA ASP A 33 4.81 -2.08 15.64
C ASP A 33 5.80 -3.25 15.72
N TRP A 34 5.35 -4.44 15.35
CA TRP A 34 6.20 -5.62 15.32
C TRP A 34 7.36 -5.46 14.32
N VAL A 35 7.07 -5.01 13.09
CA VAL A 35 8.12 -4.75 12.09
C VAL A 35 9.03 -3.61 12.54
N ALA A 36 8.47 -2.52 13.08
CA ALA A 36 9.23 -1.39 13.61
C ALA A 36 10.23 -1.79 14.69
N ARG A 37 9.85 -2.69 15.61
CA ARG A 37 10.74 -3.22 16.64
C ARG A 37 11.89 -4.04 16.07
N ILE A 38 11.63 -4.84 15.03
CA ILE A 38 12.67 -5.65 14.38
C ILE A 38 13.68 -4.76 13.66
N THR A 39 13.21 -3.68 13.03
CA THR A 39 14.05 -2.75 12.27
C THR A 39 14.68 -1.65 13.12
N GLY A 40 14.36 -1.57 14.42
CA GLY A 40 14.88 -0.56 15.34
C GLY A 40 14.32 0.84 15.11
N ALA A 41 13.11 0.97 14.55
CA ALA A 41 12.46 2.26 14.39
C ALA A 41 12.05 2.80 15.78
N SER A 42 12.41 4.05 16.05
CA SER A 42 12.23 4.66 17.38
C SER A 42 10.82 5.18 17.63
N GLY A 43 9.93 5.16 16.63
CA GLY A 43 8.60 5.76 16.67
C GLY A 43 8.60 7.29 16.79
N GLN A 44 9.78 7.91 16.81
CA GLN A 44 9.94 9.35 16.85
C GLN A 44 9.95 9.89 15.43
N ILE A 45 8.81 10.45 15.03
CA ILE A 45 8.62 10.97 13.69
C ILE A 45 8.99 12.47 13.70
N PRO A 46 10.00 12.91 12.91
CA PRO A 46 10.34 14.33 12.78
C PRO A 46 9.12 15.19 12.39
N ILE A 47 9.12 16.47 12.80
CA ILE A 47 8.07 17.44 12.43
C ILE A 47 8.35 18.05 11.05
N SER A 48 9.62 18.03 10.60
CA SER A 48 10.01 18.51 9.28
C SER A 48 9.78 17.47 8.18
N ALA A 49 10.06 17.85 6.92
CA ALA A 49 10.04 16.94 5.76
C ALA A 49 10.94 15.70 5.91
N ALA A 50 11.85 15.68 6.90
CA ALA A 50 12.62 14.49 7.26
C ALA A 50 11.72 13.31 7.71
N ARG A 51 10.48 13.56 8.11
CA ARG A 51 9.44 12.55 8.38
C ARG A 51 9.33 11.51 7.27
N PHE A 52 9.31 11.95 6.01
CA PHE A 52 9.13 11.05 4.86
C PHE A 52 10.33 10.14 4.58
N TRP A 53 11.47 10.44 5.19
CA TRP A 53 12.70 9.66 5.16
C TRP A 53 12.96 8.94 6.48
N SER A 54 12.06 9.05 7.45
CA SER A 54 12.15 8.31 8.71
C SER A 54 11.99 6.81 8.48
N LEU A 55 12.60 6.03 9.36
CA LEU A 55 12.57 4.58 9.29
C LEU A 55 11.12 4.06 9.33
N ASP A 56 10.26 4.67 10.16
CA ASP A 56 8.83 4.34 10.25
C ASP A 56 8.10 4.44 8.89
N PHE A 57 8.33 5.53 8.15
CA PHE A 57 7.73 5.72 6.82
C PHE A 57 8.32 4.76 5.79
N LEU A 58 9.63 4.53 5.81
CA LEU A 58 10.29 3.60 4.89
C LEU A 58 9.79 2.16 5.06
N ILE A 59 9.54 1.71 6.29
CA ILE A 59 8.94 0.40 6.56
C ILE A 59 7.54 0.35 5.97
N PHE A 60 6.72 1.38 6.18
CA PHE A 60 5.37 1.41 5.62
C PHE A 60 5.41 1.35 4.09
N TYR A 61 6.31 2.09 3.44
CA TYR A 61 6.49 2.03 1.99
C TYR A 61 6.88 0.62 1.53
N ALA A 62 7.83 -0.02 2.23
CA ALA A 62 8.25 -1.38 1.92
C ALA A 62 7.08 -2.37 2.09
N TYR A 63 6.34 -2.28 3.19
CA TYR A 63 5.16 -3.11 3.46
C TYR A 63 4.09 -2.93 2.38
N TYR A 64 3.81 -1.69 2.00
CA TYR A 64 2.86 -1.36 0.94
C TYR A 64 3.28 -1.97 -0.40
N ILE A 65 4.54 -1.80 -0.79
CA ILE A 65 5.11 -2.35 -2.03
C ILE A 65 5.04 -3.88 -2.01
N VAL A 66 5.32 -4.53 -0.88
CA VAL A 66 5.21 -5.99 -0.76
C VAL A 66 3.75 -6.43 -0.92
N CYS A 67 2.80 -5.79 -0.25
CA CYS A 67 1.38 -6.13 -0.36
C CYS A 67 0.85 -5.98 -1.79
N VAL A 68 1.18 -4.87 -2.45
CA VAL A 68 0.80 -4.60 -3.84
C VAL A 68 1.51 -5.55 -4.79
N GLY A 69 2.80 -5.79 -4.58
CA GLY A 69 3.62 -6.67 -5.40
C GLY A 69 3.12 -8.10 -5.37
N LEU A 70 2.82 -8.66 -4.19
CA LEU A 70 2.27 -10.00 -4.04
C LEU A 70 0.91 -10.14 -4.75
N PHE A 71 0.02 -9.16 -4.57
CA PHE A 71 -1.28 -9.15 -5.23
C PHE A 71 -1.16 -9.05 -6.76
N ALA A 72 -0.30 -8.15 -7.24
CA ALA A 72 -0.06 -7.95 -8.66
C ALA A 72 0.57 -9.19 -9.31
N LEU A 73 1.60 -9.77 -8.70
CA LEU A 73 2.27 -10.97 -9.18
C LEU A 73 1.30 -12.15 -9.29
N PHE A 74 0.47 -12.36 -8.28
CA PHE A 74 -0.58 -13.39 -8.33
C PHE A 74 -1.48 -13.23 -9.56
N TRP A 75 -1.99 -12.02 -9.79
CA TRP A 75 -2.90 -11.77 -10.91
C TRP A 75 -2.22 -11.77 -12.28
N PHE A 76 -0.96 -11.34 -12.35
CA PHE A 76 -0.16 -11.36 -13.58
C PHE A 76 0.08 -12.80 -14.05
N ILE A 77 0.22 -13.75 -13.12
CA ILE A 77 0.43 -15.17 -13.42
C ILE A 77 -0.90 -15.88 -13.62
N TYR A 78 -1.88 -15.66 -12.74
CA TYR A 78 -3.14 -16.41 -12.74
C TYR A 78 -4.05 -16.10 -13.94
N SER A 79 -4.12 -14.84 -14.37
CA SER A 79 -4.97 -14.42 -15.49
C SER A 79 -4.39 -13.17 -16.17
N PRO A 80 -3.30 -13.32 -16.94
CA PRO A 80 -2.64 -12.19 -17.59
C PRO A 80 -3.61 -11.42 -18.47
N HIS A 81 -3.62 -10.09 -18.32
CA HIS A 81 -4.54 -9.21 -19.05
C HIS A 81 -3.81 -7.96 -19.54
N ARG A 82 -4.12 -7.49 -20.76
CA ARG A 82 -3.38 -6.39 -21.41
C ARG A 82 -3.30 -5.10 -20.58
N TRP A 83 -4.33 -4.82 -19.77
CA TRP A 83 -4.44 -3.59 -18.97
C TRP A 83 -4.08 -3.80 -17.49
N GLN A 84 -3.51 -4.95 -17.11
CA GLN A 84 -3.25 -5.28 -15.71
C GLN A 84 -2.24 -4.35 -15.02
N TYR A 85 -1.24 -3.84 -15.76
CA TYR A 85 -0.29 -2.86 -15.22
C TYR A 85 -1.02 -1.59 -14.76
N TRP A 86 -1.89 -1.03 -15.60
CA TRP A 86 -2.69 0.15 -15.24
C TRP A 86 -3.76 -0.15 -14.20
N SER A 87 -4.44 -1.29 -14.34
CA SER A 87 -5.60 -1.63 -13.52
C SER A 87 -5.21 -2.05 -12.10
N ILE A 88 -4.03 -2.64 -11.91
CA ILE A 88 -3.53 -3.07 -10.60
C ILE A 88 -2.53 -2.04 -10.06
N LEU A 89 -1.39 -1.86 -10.74
CA LEU A 89 -0.32 -0.98 -10.24
C LEU A 89 -0.71 0.49 -10.33
N GLY A 90 -1.39 0.90 -11.40
CA GLY A 90 -1.88 2.27 -11.54
C GLY A 90 -2.91 2.64 -10.47
N THR A 91 -3.88 1.75 -10.20
CA THR A 91 -4.84 1.96 -9.10
C THR A 91 -4.16 1.94 -7.73
N ALA A 92 -3.22 1.04 -7.49
CA ALA A 92 -2.42 1.04 -6.27
C ALA A 92 -1.61 2.34 -6.12
N LEU A 93 -1.03 2.88 -7.19
CA LEU A 93 -0.31 4.14 -7.14
C LEU A 93 -1.25 5.31 -6.78
N ILE A 94 -2.47 5.35 -7.32
CA ILE A 94 -3.46 6.37 -6.95
C ILE A 94 -3.81 6.30 -5.47
N ILE A 95 -4.01 5.11 -4.92
CA ILE A 95 -4.29 4.91 -3.49
C ILE A 95 -3.12 5.42 -2.64
N PHE A 96 -1.90 5.04 -3.01
CA PHE A 96 -0.69 5.48 -2.32
C PHE A 96 -0.53 7.00 -2.33
N VAL A 97 -0.70 7.64 -3.49
CA VAL A 97 -0.61 9.10 -3.63
C VAL A 97 -1.69 9.79 -2.80
N THR A 98 -2.91 9.25 -2.79
CA THR A 98 -4.00 9.80 -1.97
C THR A 98 -3.65 9.78 -0.48
N TRP A 99 -3.13 8.66 0.03
CA TRP A 99 -2.64 8.57 1.40
C TRP A 99 -1.45 9.51 1.65
N PHE A 100 -0.47 9.55 0.75
CA PHE A 100 0.72 10.38 0.88
C PHE A 100 0.37 11.87 0.95
N LEU A 101 -0.62 12.33 0.16
CA LEU A 101 -1.11 13.71 0.21
C LEU A 101 -1.74 14.06 1.55
N VAL A 102 -2.40 13.11 2.23
CA VAL A 102 -2.89 13.32 3.60
C VAL A 102 -1.72 13.52 4.56
N GLU A 103 -0.66 12.72 4.47
CA GLU A 103 0.54 12.85 5.31
C GLU A 103 1.29 14.17 5.05
N VAL A 104 1.34 14.63 3.80
CA VAL A 104 1.84 15.97 3.45
C VAL A 104 0.99 17.05 4.13
N GLY A 105 -0.33 16.92 4.10
CA GLY A 105 -1.24 17.82 4.82
C GLY A 105 -0.95 17.84 6.32
N VAL A 106 -0.73 16.68 6.95
CA VAL A 106 -0.36 16.59 8.37
C VAL A 106 0.99 17.28 8.63
N ALA A 107 1.99 17.04 7.79
CA ALA A 107 3.32 17.63 7.95
C ALA A 107 3.30 19.16 7.82
N VAL A 108 2.51 19.70 6.88
CA VAL A 108 2.35 21.15 6.69
C VAL A 108 1.62 21.79 7.87
N ASN A 109 0.58 21.13 8.42
CA ASN A 109 -0.19 21.66 9.54
C ASN A 109 0.51 21.52 10.90
N ALA A 110 1.53 20.66 11.00
CA ALA A 110 2.30 20.45 12.23
C ALA A 110 3.45 21.45 12.41
N TRP A 111 3.69 22.31 11.41
CA TRP A 111 4.66 23.39 11.41
C TRP A 111 4.03 24.70 11.87
#